data_AF-A0A9P5X2G5-F1
#
_entry.id   AF-A0A9P5X2G5-F1
#
_cell.length_a   1.000
_cell.length_b   1.000
_cell.length_c   1.000
_cell.angle_alpha   90.00
_cell.angle_beta   90.00
_cell.angle_gamma   90.00
#
_symmetry.space_group_name_H-M   'P 1'
#
loop_
_entity.id
_entity.type
_entity.pdbx_description
1 polymer ?
#
loop_
_entity_poly.entity_id
_entity_poly.type
_entity_poly.pdbx_seq_one_letter_code
_entity_poly.pdbx_strand_id
1 'polypeptide(L)'
;MSYSASADPPQTPSGTPESSAALSVRRVRFTTKWELVNSTTSSSPNQKAQIVEVTLANILPAFTLSQATAINSKHSISITGNGITTVQPGTVFRLVPGDQVRMDVLVTGTEKVQGNATAMVEVRDSQGKVVGSAGGWEVLPLVEEWTADASVLARHEVPTWWKKAKYGIFIHWGVYSTPAWAPNNSYAEWYDWDMHIQNSPTWNHHLQTYGPNLIYDDFIANFTASKFNASAWVDLFDRAGAKYFVFVTKHHDGFALFDTKNTTHRSSVYLGPQRDFLQELMQTAKREKPNLHRGTYYSLPEWFSPDSAKYGFAQWPGGLAHNAYNNSEIEPYTGRLDIADYLDDLQMPQMLDLVTTYDTEIMWCDIGGPNKTLQVAAQFYNHAQSQGRQVTINSRCGAAPDFDTPEYATFGAIQTRDWESNEGMDPFSYGLDSVTNASQYKNATTIIQTLVDIVSKNGNFLLDVGPNAEGEIIAPMANNLLDAGTWLDYAGECVFDTDFWFQTPQDEGPGSASIRFTTTPTTFCVIAFSKPSTGEAIIQKRLPLLPGDKISLLHPNSTVSSTELDWTVGEDGRTTIRVPNQQVDEVENAWAFQVKYNVA
;
A
#
# COMPACT_ATOMS: atom_id res chain seq x y z
N MET A 1 -0.71 -55.11 10.91
CA MET A 1 -2.16 -55.38 10.82
C MET A 1 -2.69 -54.65 9.61
N SER A 2 -3.05 -55.41 8.59
CA SER A 2 -3.61 -54.95 7.32
C SER A 2 -5.10 -54.66 7.47
N TYR A 3 -5.54 -53.45 7.16
CA TYR A 3 -6.95 -53.15 6.92
C TYR A 3 -7.13 -52.81 5.44
N SER A 4 -7.73 -53.76 4.71
CA SER A 4 -8.35 -53.53 3.41
C SER A 4 -9.72 -52.90 3.63
N ALA A 5 -9.97 -51.75 3.01
CA ALA A 5 -11.32 -51.24 2.81
C ALA A 5 -11.45 -50.87 1.33
N SER A 6 -12.21 -51.68 0.59
CA SER A 6 -12.73 -51.32 -0.72
C SER A 6 -13.82 -50.26 -0.51
N ALA A 7 -13.58 -49.05 -1.00
CA ALA A 7 -14.64 -48.07 -1.23
C ALA A 7 -14.80 -47.94 -2.74
N ASP A 8 -15.99 -48.27 -3.25
CA ASP A 8 -16.37 -47.96 -4.63
C ASP A 8 -16.20 -46.44 -4.88
N PRO A 9 -15.79 -46.01 -6.08
CA PRO A 9 -15.72 -44.61 -6.42
C PRO A 9 -17.12 -43.99 -6.32
N PRO A 10 -17.28 -42.79 -5.74
CA PRO A 10 -18.56 -42.13 -5.68
C PRO A 10 -19.07 -41.91 -7.12
N GLN A 11 -20.25 -42.45 -7.41
CA GLN A 11 -20.95 -42.20 -8.65
C GLN A 11 -21.16 -40.70 -8.82
N THR A 12 -20.70 -40.17 -9.95
CA THR A 12 -20.96 -38.81 -10.41
C THR A 12 -22.47 -38.62 -10.49
N PRO A 13 -23.08 -37.65 -9.79
CA PRO A 13 -24.46 -37.29 -10.06
C PRO A 13 -24.51 -36.73 -11.48
N SER A 14 -25.16 -37.43 -12.40
CA SER A 14 -25.58 -36.87 -13.68
C SER A 14 -26.68 -35.84 -13.39
N GLY A 15 -26.26 -34.65 -12.97
CA GLY A 15 -27.14 -33.51 -12.75
C GLY A 15 -27.62 -32.97 -14.08
N THR A 16 -28.94 -32.74 -14.16
CA THR A 16 -29.58 -31.87 -15.15
C THR A 16 -28.75 -30.60 -15.35
N PRO A 17 -28.60 -30.07 -16.58
CA PRO A 17 -27.88 -28.82 -16.81
C PRO A 17 -28.49 -27.72 -15.94
N GLU A 18 -27.70 -27.14 -15.04
CA GLU A 18 -28.16 -26.03 -14.22
C GLU A 18 -28.52 -24.84 -15.11
N SER A 19 -29.73 -24.30 -14.92
CA SER A 19 -30.31 -23.31 -15.83
C SER A 19 -29.97 -21.85 -15.48
N SER A 20 -29.28 -21.60 -14.36
CA SER A 20 -28.96 -20.26 -13.86
C SER A 20 -27.77 -20.28 -12.89
N ALA A 21 -27.12 -19.13 -12.65
CA ALA A 21 -26.11 -18.99 -11.60
C ALA A 21 -26.63 -19.40 -10.20
N ALA A 22 -25.80 -20.07 -9.40
CA ALA A 22 -26.10 -20.40 -8.01
C ALA A 22 -25.32 -19.48 -7.06
N LEU A 23 -25.99 -18.45 -6.54
CA LEU A 23 -25.36 -17.40 -5.75
C LEU A 23 -25.40 -17.68 -4.25
N SER A 24 -24.29 -17.46 -3.57
CA SER A 24 -24.15 -17.64 -2.12
C SER A 24 -23.43 -16.45 -1.50
N VAL A 25 -24.06 -15.79 -0.53
CA VAL A 25 -23.39 -14.78 0.31
C VAL A 25 -22.48 -15.52 1.28
N ARG A 26 -21.16 -15.34 1.12
CA ARG A 26 -20.12 -16.08 1.86
C ARG A 26 -19.68 -15.36 3.13
N ARG A 27 -19.69 -14.03 3.11
CA ARG A 27 -19.23 -13.18 4.21
C ARG A 27 -19.91 -11.81 4.12
N VAL A 28 -20.27 -11.27 5.29
CA VAL A 28 -20.73 -9.89 5.45
C VAL A 28 -19.98 -9.30 6.62
N ARG A 29 -19.29 -8.19 6.41
CA ARG A 29 -18.42 -7.58 7.41
C ARG A 29 -18.71 -6.09 7.52
N PHE A 30 -19.29 -5.69 8.64
CA PHE A 30 -19.45 -4.29 9.02
C PHE A 30 -18.08 -3.74 9.40
N THR A 31 -17.53 -2.86 8.56
CA THR A 31 -16.16 -2.33 8.72
C THR A 31 -16.17 -1.09 9.59
N THR A 32 -15.02 -0.63 10.06
CA THR A 32 -14.90 0.70 10.70
C THR A 32 -14.73 1.83 9.68
N LYS A 33 -14.63 1.50 8.38
CA LYS A 33 -14.56 2.44 7.27
C LYS A 33 -15.91 3.06 6.97
N TRP A 34 -15.89 4.30 6.48
CA TRP A 34 -17.10 5.04 6.11
C TRP A 34 -16.84 5.99 4.93
N GLU A 35 -17.93 6.43 4.29
CA GLU A 35 -17.92 7.46 3.25
C GLU A 35 -18.94 8.55 3.59
N LEU A 36 -18.71 9.78 3.12
CA LEU A 36 -19.71 10.83 3.19
C LEU A 36 -20.69 10.69 2.03
N VAL A 37 -21.98 10.56 2.33
CA VAL A 37 -23.07 10.56 1.34
C VAL A 37 -23.97 11.77 1.53
N ASN A 38 -24.58 12.24 0.45
CA ASN A 38 -25.52 13.36 0.51
C ASN A 38 -26.71 13.01 1.42
N SER A 39 -26.96 13.85 2.42
CA SER A 39 -28.10 13.65 3.30
C SER A 39 -29.39 14.06 2.59
N THR A 40 -30.35 13.15 2.48
CA THR A 40 -31.70 13.46 1.96
C THR A 40 -32.66 13.95 3.05
N THR A 41 -32.25 13.94 4.32
CA THR A 41 -33.15 14.11 5.48
C THR A 41 -32.61 14.97 6.63
N SER A 42 -31.35 15.42 6.61
CA SER A 42 -30.74 16.21 7.71
C SER A 42 -30.32 17.62 7.28
N SER A 43 -30.22 18.54 8.25
CA SER A 43 -29.66 19.89 8.07
C SER A 43 -28.14 19.91 7.85
N SER A 44 -27.46 18.77 7.97
CA SER A 44 -26.07 18.58 7.56
C SER A 44 -26.03 18.11 6.10
N PRO A 45 -25.22 18.73 5.22
CA PRO A 45 -25.17 18.37 3.80
C PRO A 45 -24.70 16.92 3.58
N ASN A 46 -23.87 16.39 4.48
CA ASN A 46 -23.28 15.06 4.38
C ASN A 46 -23.62 14.20 5.62
N GLN A 47 -23.95 12.93 5.39
CA GLN A 47 -24.14 11.89 6.39
C GLN A 47 -23.03 10.83 6.25
N LYS A 48 -22.49 10.33 7.37
CA LYS A 48 -21.56 9.20 7.35
C LYS A 48 -22.32 7.92 7.05
N ALA A 49 -21.89 7.19 6.04
CA ALA A 49 -22.37 5.85 5.73
C ALA A 49 -21.26 4.83 5.94
N GLN A 50 -21.53 3.82 6.76
CA GLN A 50 -20.61 2.72 7.02
C GLN A 50 -20.45 1.86 5.77
N ILE A 51 -19.22 1.48 5.47
CA ILE A 51 -18.95 0.47 4.43
C ILE A 51 -19.16 -0.92 5.05
N VAL A 52 -20.00 -1.71 4.40
CA VAL A 52 -20.17 -3.14 4.69
C VAL A 52 -19.63 -3.93 3.51
N GLU A 53 -18.60 -4.74 3.76
CA GLU A 53 -18.02 -5.62 2.75
C GLU A 53 -18.85 -6.90 2.64
N VAL A 54 -19.34 -7.20 1.44
CA VAL A 54 -20.07 -8.43 1.14
C VAL A 54 -19.26 -9.27 0.16
N THR A 55 -19.03 -10.54 0.48
CA THR A 55 -18.45 -11.53 -0.44
C THR A 55 -19.56 -12.39 -1.03
N LEU A 56 -19.73 -12.34 -2.35
CA LEU A 56 -20.68 -13.15 -3.10
C LEU A 56 -19.91 -14.19 -3.92
N ALA A 57 -20.33 -15.45 -3.88
CA ALA A 57 -19.76 -16.51 -4.69
C ALA A 57 -20.81 -17.15 -5.60
N ASN A 58 -20.37 -17.60 -6.76
CA ASN A 58 -21.14 -18.50 -7.61
C ASN A 58 -20.63 -19.93 -7.36
N ILE A 59 -21.41 -20.71 -6.63
CA ILE A 59 -20.98 -22.01 -6.09
C ILE A 59 -21.06 -23.16 -7.10
N LEU A 60 -21.46 -22.86 -8.34
CA LEU A 60 -21.44 -23.83 -9.43
C LEU A 60 -20.01 -24.28 -9.74
N PRO A 61 -19.78 -25.53 -10.19
CA PRO A 61 -18.47 -25.96 -10.62
C PRO A 61 -17.97 -25.16 -11.84
N ALA A 62 -16.69 -24.78 -11.86
CA ALA A 62 -16.12 -23.92 -12.91
C ALA A 62 -16.30 -24.43 -14.35
N PHE A 63 -16.37 -25.75 -14.56
CA PHE A 63 -16.59 -26.35 -15.88
C PHE A 63 -18.01 -26.12 -16.43
N THR A 64 -18.94 -25.64 -15.62
CA THR A 64 -20.32 -25.31 -16.02
C THR A 64 -20.46 -23.91 -16.63
N LEU A 65 -19.36 -23.16 -16.79
CA LEU A 65 -19.36 -21.79 -17.32
C LEU A 65 -20.11 -21.69 -18.66
N SER A 66 -21.15 -20.86 -18.66
CA SER A 66 -21.95 -20.44 -19.81
C SER A 66 -22.55 -19.06 -19.53
N GLN A 67 -23.18 -18.45 -20.53
CA GLN A 67 -23.93 -17.20 -20.31
C GLN A 67 -25.09 -17.36 -19.31
N ALA A 68 -25.69 -18.56 -19.20
CA ALA A 68 -26.81 -18.81 -18.28
C ALA A 68 -26.34 -19.04 -16.83
N THR A 69 -25.17 -19.67 -16.65
CA THR A 69 -24.65 -20.04 -15.33
C THR A 69 -23.79 -18.96 -14.68
N ALA A 70 -23.57 -17.83 -15.35
CA ALA A 70 -22.83 -16.67 -14.85
C ALA A 70 -23.74 -15.46 -14.60
N ILE A 71 -23.35 -14.57 -13.69
CA ILE A 71 -23.87 -13.19 -13.71
C ILE A 71 -23.22 -12.48 -14.91
N ASN A 72 -24.04 -11.93 -15.81
CA ASN A 72 -23.60 -11.16 -16.98
C ASN A 72 -24.42 -9.86 -17.20
N SER A 73 -25.08 -9.39 -16.15
CA SER A 73 -25.89 -8.18 -16.11
C SER A 73 -25.74 -7.52 -14.74
N LYS A 74 -26.16 -6.26 -14.61
CA LYS A 74 -26.07 -5.54 -13.33
C LYS A 74 -26.90 -6.24 -12.24
N HIS A 75 -26.23 -6.78 -11.23
CA HIS A 75 -26.84 -7.23 -9.99
C HIS A 75 -26.54 -6.24 -8.87
N SER A 76 -27.51 -6.01 -7.99
CA SER A 76 -27.39 -5.11 -6.85
C SER A 76 -27.48 -5.86 -5.54
N ILE A 77 -26.65 -5.45 -4.58
CA ILE A 77 -26.57 -6.03 -3.26
C ILE A 77 -26.98 -4.95 -2.26
N SER A 78 -28.00 -5.27 -1.47
CA SER A 78 -28.53 -4.37 -0.44
C SER A 78 -28.55 -5.07 0.91
N ILE A 79 -28.41 -4.28 1.96
CA ILE A 79 -28.41 -4.70 3.35
C ILE A 79 -29.57 -3.98 4.06
N THR A 80 -30.39 -4.77 4.73
CA THR A 80 -31.51 -4.27 5.53
C THR A 80 -31.47 -4.89 6.92
N GLY A 81 -31.98 -4.18 7.91
CA GLY A 81 -32.02 -4.61 9.29
C GLY A 81 -32.79 -3.60 10.12
N ASN A 82 -33.07 -3.91 11.38
CA ASN A 82 -33.77 -2.96 12.24
C ASN A 82 -32.91 -1.69 12.41
N GLY A 83 -33.40 -0.55 11.91
CA GLY A 83 -32.66 0.72 11.92
C GLY A 83 -31.57 0.87 10.86
N ILE A 84 -31.32 -0.15 10.02
CA ILE A 84 -30.26 -0.13 9.00
C ILE A 84 -30.86 0.09 7.61
N THR A 85 -30.36 1.10 6.91
CA THR A 85 -30.78 1.42 5.55
C THR A 85 -29.60 1.44 4.60
N THR A 86 -29.69 0.70 3.49
CA THR A 86 -28.75 0.83 2.37
C THR A 86 -28.93 2.19 1.70
N VAL A 87 -27.86 2.97 1.64
CA VAL A 87 -27.82 4.26 0.93
C VAL A 87 -27.09 4.15 -0.41
N GLN A 88 -26.17 3.19 -0.55
CA GLN A 88 -25.55 2.85 -1.83
C GLN A 88 -25.42 1.32 -1.94
N PRO A 89 -26.17 0.67 -2.84
CA PRO A 89 -26.05 -0.76 -3.08
C PRO A 89 -24.68 -1.12 -3.65
N GLY A 90 -24.15 -2.28 -3.23
CA GLY A 90 -23.02 -2.91 -3.92
C GLY A 90 -23.46 -3.39 -5.30
N THR A 91 -22.54 -3.40 -6.27
CA THR A 91 -22.87 -3.80 -7.65
C THR A 91 -21.90 -4.84 -8.17
N VAL A 92 -22.43 -5.87 -8.84
CA VAL A 92 -21.66 -6.91 -9.54
C VAL A 92 -22.19 -7.02 -10.97
N PHE A 93 -21.29 -7.03 -11.95
CA PHE A 93 -21.65 -7.19 -13.36
C PHE A 93 -21.20 -8.54 -13.95
N ARG A 94 -20.16 -9.16 -13.36
CA ARG A 94 -19.65 -10.46 -13.77
C ARG A 94 -19.36 -11.33 -12.55
N LEU A 95 -19.86 -12.56 -12.56
CA LEU A 95 -19.50 -13.60 -11.59
C LEU A 95 -19.74 -14.98 -12.20
N VAL A 96 -18.65 -15.66 -12.58
CA VAL A 96 -18.68 -16.97 -13.26
C VAL A 96 -18.71 -18.13 -12.26
N PRO A 97 -19.15 -19.34 -12.66
CA PRO A 97 -19.08 -20.54 -11.83
C PRO A 97 -17.70 -20.76 -11.20
N GLY A 98 -17.71 -21.06 -9.90
CA GLY A 98 -16.52 -21.32 -9.11
C GLY A 98 -15.78 -20.06 -8.68
N ASP A 99 -16.33 -18.86 -8.94
CA ASP A 99 -15.71 -17.56 -8.63
C ASP A 99 -16.36 -16.87 -7.42
N GLN A 100 -15.65 -15.89 -6.84
CA GLN A 100 -16.16 -15.00 -5.80
C GLN A 100 -15.68 -13.55 -6.00
N VAL A 101 -16.52 -12.61 -5.59
CA VAL A 101 -16.23 -11.18 -5.63
C VAL A 101 -16.60 -10.52 -4.31
N ARG A 102 -15.78 -9.55 -3.88
CA ARG A 102 -16.06 -8.67 -2.74
C ARG A 102 -16.59 -7.33 -3.27
N MET A 103 -17.58 -6.77 -2.59
CA MET A 103 -18.14 -5.47 -2.90
C MET A 103 -18.48 -4.68 -1.64
N ASP A 104 -18.42 -3.36 -1.77
CA ASP A 104 -18.78 -2.44 -0.70
C ASP A 104 -20.26 -2.03 -0.84
N VAL A 105 -21.00 -2.14 0.27
CA VAL A 105 -22.37 -1.63 0.39
C VAL A 105 -22.37 -0.54 1.45
N LEU A 106 -22.83 0.67 1.12
CA LEU A 106 -22.89 1.76 2.10
C LEU A 106 -24.24 1.74 2.80
N VAL A 107 -24.20 1.72 4.13
CA VAL A 107 -25.38 1.70 5.00
C VAL A 107 -25.35 2.83 6.02
N THR A 108 -26.52 3.22 6.51
CA THR A 108 -26.68 4.18 7.60
C THR A 108 -27.56 3.61 8.70
N GLY A 109 -27.45 4.19 9.91
CA GLY A 109 -28.27 3.82 11.07
C GLY A 109 -27.67 2.71 11.94
N THR A 110 -26.49 2.20 11.60
CA THR A 110 -25.78 1.19 12.39
C THR A 110 -25.31 1.73 13.73
N GLU A 111 -25.06 3.03 13.85
CA GLU A 111 -24.72 3.72 15.10
C GLU A 111 -25.84 3.67 16.16
N LYS A 112 -27.09 3.47 15.73
CA LYS A 112 -28.27 3.40 16.60
C LYS A 112 -28.59 1.98 17.06
N VAL A 113 -27.83 1.01 16.57
CA VAL A 113 -28.09 -0.40 16.82
C VAL A 113 -27.55 -0.80 18.20
N GLN A 114 -28.39 -1.47 19.00
CA GLN A 114 -28.04 -1.97 20.33
C GLN A 114 -28.17 -3.49 20.40
N GLY A 115 -27.28 -4.14 21.16
CA GLY A 115 -27.29 -5.58 21.41
C GLY A 115 -26.96 -6.43 20.17
N ASN A 116 -27.40 -7.69 20.16
CA ASN A 116 -27.09 -8.68 19.12
C ASN A 116 -27.97 -8.52 17.88
N ALA A 117 -27.96 -7.33 17.28
CA ALA A 117 -28.71 -7.09 16.06
C ALA A 117 -28.11 -7.85 14.87
N THR A 118 -28.98 -8.26 13.95
CA THR A 118 -28.57 -8.93 12.72
C THR A 118 -29.14 -8.21 11.50
N ALA A 119 -28.44 -8.36 10.38
CA ALA A 119 -28.84 -7.83 9.09
C ALA A 119 -29.13 -8.95 8.07
N MET A 120 -29.95 -8.58 7.08
CA MET A 120 -30.30 -9.36 5.90
C MET A 120 -29.59 -8.78 4.70
N VAL A 121 -28.95 -9.63 3.91
CA VAL A 121 -28.45 -9.28 2.58
C VAL A 121 -29.43 -9.78 1.54
N GLU A 122 -29.79 -8.92 0.60
CA GLU A 122 -30.56 -9.28 -0.59
C GLU A 122 -29.73 -9.03 -1.85
N VAL A 123 -29.71 -10.02 -2.73
CA VAL A 123 -29.14 -9.93 -4.08
C VAL A 123 -30.29 -9.82 -5.06
N ARG A 124 -30.30 -8.75 -5.85
CA ARG A 124 -31.33 -8.46 -6.85
C ARG A 124 -30.73 -8.42 -8.24
N ASP A 125 -31.43 -9.00 -9.20
CA ASP A 125 -31.07 -8.93 -10.62
C ASP A 125 -31.34 -7.53 -11.21
N SER A 126 -31.07 -7.37 -12.51
CA SER A 126 -31.25 -6.10 -13.23
C SER A 126 -32.71 -5.64 -13.32
N GLN A 127 -33.68 -6.52 -13.08
CA GLN A 127 -35.11 -6.23 -13.02
C GLN A 127 -35.59 -5.94 -11.59
N GLY A 128 -34.70 -6.00 -10.61
CA GLY A 128 -35.00 -5.78 -9.19
C GLY A 128 -35.60 -6.99 -8.48
N LYS A 129 -35.70 -8.15 -9.14
CA LYS A 129 -36.18 -9.39 -8.52
C LYS A 129 -35.12 -9.95 -7.58
N VAL A 130 -35.53 -10.38 -6.38
CA VAL A 130 -34.63 -11.05 -5.42
C VAL A 130 -34.26 -12.42 -5.97
N VAL A 131 -32.97 -12.64 -6.20
CA VAL A 131 -32.39 -13.89 -6.71
C VAL A 131 -31.52 -14.60 -5.66
N GLY A 132 -31.24 -13.94 -4.54
CA GLY A 132 -30.59 -14.54 -3.38
C GLY A 132 -30.82 -13.70 -2.13
N SER A 133 -30.83 -14.34 -0.96
CA SER A 133 -30.92 -13.66 0.32
C SER A 133 -30.18 -14.45 1.40
N ALA A 134 -29.53 -13.75 2.33
CA ALA A 134 -28.84 -14.37 3.46
C ALA A 134 -28.95 -13.49 4.72
N GLY A 135 -29.41 -14.08 5.82
CA GLY A 135 -29.65 -13.39 7.09
C GLY A 135 -28.76 -13.82 8.24
N GLY A 136 -28.97 -13.20 9.39
CA GLY A 136 -28.27 -13.57 10.63
C GLY A 136 -26.86 -12.99 10.75
N TRP A 137 -26.50 -12.01 9.90
CA TRP A 137 -25.20 -11.37 9.93
C TRP A 137 -25.15 -10.37 11.07
N GLU A 138 -24.24 -10.58 12.03
CA GLU A 138 -24.03 -9.67 13.15
C GLU A 138 -23.69 -8.25 12.66
N VAL A 139 -24.39 -7.27 13.24
CA VAL A 139 -24.16 -5.85 12.96
C VAL A 139 -23.16 -5.31 13.96
N LEU A 140 -22.01 -4.86 13.47
CA LEU A 140 -21.03 -4.14 14.27
C LEU A 140 -21.14 -2.64 13.98
N PRO A 141 -21.51 -1.80 14.97
CA PRO A 141 -21.66 -0.38 14.76
C PRO A 141 -20.30 0.27 14.46
N LEU A 142 -20.34 1.39 13.73
CA LEU A 142 -19.19 2.28 13.58
C LEU A 142 -18.69 2.72 14.95
N VAL A 143 -17.37 2.87 15.06
CA VAL A 143 -16.74 3.45 16.24
C VAL A 143 -16.91 4.97 16.16
N GLU A 144 -17.66 5.55 17.10
CA GLU A 144 -17.87 7.00 17.15
C GLU A 144 -16.70 7.74 17.80
N GLU A 145 -16.08 7.11 18.79
CA GLU A 145 -14.95 7.66 19.56
C GLU A 145 -13.87 6.60 19.74
N TRP A 146 -12.64 6.94 19.35
CA TRP A 146 -11.47 6.09 19.54
C TRP A 146 -10.84 6.37 20.90
N THR A 147 -10.61 5.34 21.69
CA THR A 147 -9.91 5.43 22.98
C THR A 147 -8.56 4.73 22.90
N ALA A 148 -7.67 4.97 23.87
CA ALA A 148 -6.36 4.30 23.92
C ALA A 148 -6.45 2.80 24.32
N ASP A 149 -7.65 2.21 24.37
CA ASP A 149 -7.84 0.78 24.59
C ASP A 149 -7.46 -0.01 23.32
N ALA A 150 -6.49 -0.91 23.46
CA ALA A 150 -6.00 -1.72 22.34
C ALA A 150 -7.09 -2.56 21.66
N SER A 151 -8.12 -3.02 22.40
CA SER A 151 -9.23 -3.78 21.82
C SER A 151 -10.17 -2.92 20.97
N VAL A 152 -10.30 -1.64 21.29
CA VAL A 152 -11.04 -0.66 20.49
C VAL A 152 -10.22 -0.31 19.25
N LEU A 153 -8.95 0.04 19.42
CA LEU A 153 -8.04 0.42 18.33
C LEU A 153 -7.80 -0.73 17.34
N ALA A 154 -7.76 -1.99 17.80
CA ALA A 154 -7.60 -3.15 16.92
C ALA A 154 -8.78 -3.36 15.94
N ARG A 155 -9.87 -2.60 16.08
CA ARG A 155 -10.97 -2.54 15.10
C ARG A 155 -10.74 -1.52 13.99
N HIS A 156 -9.77 -0.61 14.13
CA HIS A 156 -9.43 0.36 13.10
C HIS A 156 -8.91 -0.38 11.86
N GLU A 157 -9.16 0.19 10.69
CA GLU A 157 -8.86 -0.45 9.40
C GLU A 157 -8.28 0.56 8.42
N VAL A 158 -7.50 0.05 7.45
CA VAL A 158 -7.00 0.89 6.36
C VAL A 158 -8.15 1.57 5.60
N PRO A 159 -8.00 2.84 5.21
CA PRO A 159 -9.04 3.56 4.51
C PRO A 159 -9.17 3.10 3.05
N THR A 160 -10.36 3.28 2.47
CA THR A 160 -10.66 2.88 1.08
C THR A 160 -9.69 3.52 0.08
N TRP A 161 -9.31 4.79 0.28
CA TRP A 161 -8.36 5.48 -0.59
C TRP A 161 -6.99 4.78 -0.61
N TRP A 162 -6.51 4.28 0.53
CA TRP A 162 -5.21 3.63 0.63
C TRP A 162 -5.22 2.31 -0.14
N LYS A 163 -6.31 1.52 -0.02
CA LYS A 163 -6.48 0.30 -0.81
C LYS A 163 -6.54 0.55 -2.32
N LYS A 164 -7.02 1.72 -2.73
CA LYS A 164 -7.13 2.13 -4.15
C LYS A 164 -5.84 2.73 -4.69
N ALA A 165 -5.00 3.27 -3.80
CA ALA A 165 -3.79 4.01 -4.11
C ALA A 165 -2.69 3.14 -4.74
N LYS A 166 -2.50 1.90 -4.24
CA LYS A 166 -1.55 0.88 -4.71
C LYS A 166 -0.06 1.22 -4.68
N TYR A 167 0.33 2.43 -5.04
CA TYR A 167 1.70 2.85 -5.26
C TYR A 167 2.00 4.16 -4.56
N GLY A 168 3.09 4.20 -3.79
CA GLY A 168 3.58 5.39 -3.12
C GLY A 168 5.10 5.53 -3.19
N ILE A 169 5.58 6.73 -2.88
CA ILE A 169 7.01 7.05 -2.79
C ILE A 169 7.44 7.20 -1.34
N PHE A 170 8.45 6.45 -0.93
CA PHE A 170 9.13 6.62 0.35
C PHE A 170 10.35 7.55 0.15
N ILE A 171 10.76 8.28 1.18
CA ILE A 171 11.82 9.27 1.05
C ILE A 171 12.74 9.22 2.26
N HIS A 172 13.86 8.49 2.17
CA HIS A 172 14.93 8.50 3.17
C HIS A 172 15.95 9.60 2.85
N TRP A 173 15.76 10.74 3.51
CA TRP A 173 16.61 11.90 3.40
C TRP A 173 16.95 12.43 4.79
N GLY A 174 18.20 12.78 5.03
CA GLY A 174 18.65 13.27 6.34
C GLY A 174 20.14 13.55 6.37
N VAL A 175 20.70 13.69 7.57
CA VAL A 175 22.15 13.99 7.75
C VAL A 175 23.02 12.90 7.13
N TYR A 176 22.59 11.64 7.21
CA TYR A 176 23.22 10.48 6.58
C TYR A 176 23.35 10.58 5.04
N SER A 177 22.55 11.42 4.38
CA SER A 177 22.71 11.74 2.96
C SER A 177 23.97 12.57 2.65
N THR A 178 24.69 13.03 3.68
CA THR A 178 25.98 13.74 3.56
C THR A 178 27.14 12.78 3.33
N PRO A 179 27.42 11.79 4.21
CA PRO A 179 28.42 10.78 3.91
C PRO A 179 27.98 9.87 2.75
N ALA A 180 26.66 9.61 2.61
CA ALA A 180 26.05 8.87 1.50
C ALA A 180 26.84 7.62 1.11
N TRP A 181 27.11 6.76 2.08
CA TRP A 181 28.01 5.62 1.87
C TRP A 181 27.60 4.42 2.72
N ALA A 182 27.59 3.25 2.10
CA ALA A 182 27.52 1.97 2.78
C ALA A 182 28.43 0.94 2.08
N PRO A 183 28.83 -0.15 2.75
CA PRO A 183 29.30 -1.32 2.02
C PRO A 183 28.15 -1.98 1.25
N ASN A 184 28.46 -2.72 0.18
CA ASN A 184 27.45 -3.46 -0.58
C ASN A 184 26.56 -4.34 0.34
N ASN A 185 25.24 -4.31 0.11
CA ASN A 185 24.22 -4.97 0.93
C ASN A 185 24.07 -4.40 2.35
N SER A 186 24.21 -3.08 2.52
CA SER A 186 23.95 -2.40 3.79
C SER A 186 23.31 -1.04 3.55
N TYR A 187 22.72 -0.49 4.60
CA TYR A 187 21.90 0.72 4.55
C TYR A 187 22.76 1.96 4.79
N ALA A 188 22.78 2.91 3.84
CA ALA A 188 23.55 4.14 3.96
C ALA A 188 22.98 5.08 5.03
N GLU A 189 21.67 5.01 5.29
CA GLU A 189 21.02 5.72 6.37
C GLU A 189 21.38 5.18 7.77
N TRP A 190 22.15 4.08 7.84
CA TRP A 190 22.74 3.51 9.05
C TRP A 190 24.18 3.93 9.33
N TYR A 191 24.68 4.91 8.60
CA TYR A 191 26.05 5.38 8.74
C TYR A 191 26.44 5.72 10.18
N ASP A 192 25.59 6.44 10.92
CA ASP A 192 25.83 6.81 12.33
C ASP A 192 26.04 5.57 13.20
N TRP A 193 25.16 4.57 13.11
CA TRP A 193 25.33 3.33 13.85
C TRP A 193 26.59 2.56 13.44
N ASP A 194 26.77 2.35 12.14
CA ASP A 194 27.81 1.45 11.64
C ASP A 194 29.22 2.05 11.79
N MET A 195 29.36 3.38 11.79
CA MET A 195 30.65 4.02 12.07
C MET A 195 31.10 3.82 13.52
N HIS A 196 30.18 3.53 14.44
CA HIS A 196 30.48 3.22 15.84
C HIS A 196 30.80 1.73 16.09
N ILE A 197 30.66 0.86 15.09
CA ILE A 197 31.07 -0.54 15.17
C ILE A 197 32.55 -0.66 14.81
N GLN A 198 33.41 -0.86 15.82
CA GLN A 198 34.85 -0.95 15.62
C GLN A 198 35.24 -1.99 14.54
N ASN A 199 36.07 -1.57 13.59
CA ASN A 199 36.54 -2.36 12.44
C ASN A 199 35.45 -2.75 11.41
N SER A 200 34.24 -2.21 11.49
CA SER A 200 33.25 -2.35 10.41
C SER A 200 33.75 -1.71 9.10
N PRO A 201 33.17 -2.05 7.94
CA PRO A 201 33.48 -1.34 6.69
C PRO A 201 33.27 0.17 6.80
N THR A 202 32.18 0.60 7.45
CA THR A 202 31.84 2.02 7.67
C THR A 202 32.85 2.72 8.59
N TRP A 203 33.27 2.07 9.68
CA TRP A 203 34.34 2.57 10.55
C TRP A 203 35.65 2.74 9.77
N ASN A 204 36.04 1.75 8.96
CA ASN A 204 37.27 1.83 8.16
C ASN A 204 37.19 2.92 7.10
N HIS A 205 36.05 3.03 6.41
CA HIS A 205 35.80 4.07 5.43
C HIS A 205 35.86 5.45 6.08
N HIS A 206 35.19 5.63 7.21
CA HIS A 206 35.15 6.90 7.93
C HIS A 206 36.56 7.34 8.35
N LEU A 207 37.36 6.44 8.92
CA LEU A 207 38.75 6.73 9.28
C LEU A 207 39.61 7.14 8.08
N GLN A 208 39.41 6.49 6.93
CA GLN A 208 40.20 6.75 5.72
C GLN A 208 39.77 8.04 5.02
N THR A 209 38.48 8.36 5.02
CA THR A 209 37.90 9.50 4.30
C THR A 209 37.92 10.79 5.13
N TYR A 210 37.53 10.70 6.41
CA TYR A 210 37.30 11.87 7.29
C TYR A 210 38.32 11.97 8.42
N GLY A 211 38.99 10.85 8.77
CA GLY A 211 39.92 10.79 9.89
C GLY A 211 39.23 10.51 11.23
N PRO A 212 39.99 10.43 12.33
CA PRO A 212 39.47 9.96 13.62
C PRO A 212 38.73 11.03 14.44
N ASN A 213 38.81 12.30 14.03
CA ASN A 213 38.34 13.44 14.82
C ASN A 213 36.97 13.96 14.40
N LEU A 214 36.50 13.60 13.19
CA LEU A 214 35.18 13.97 12.72
C LEU A 214 34.16 13.02 13.36
N ILE A 215 33.13 13.55 13.99
CA ILE A 215 32.03 12.78 14.57
C ILE A 215 30.79 12.91 13.68
N TYR A 216 29.79 12.04 13.86
CA TYR A 216 28.62 12.05 12.99
C TYR A 216 27.91 13.42 12.92
N ASP A 217 27.78 14.08 14.07
CA ASP A 217 27.12 15.38 14.19
C ASP A 217 27.81 16.51 13.40
N ASP A 218 29.09 16.37 13.07
CA ASP A 218 29.78 17.35 12.23
C ASP A 218 29.19 17.41 10.81
N PHE A 219 28.57 16.32 10.33
CA PHE A 219 27.90 16.28 9.02
C PHE A 219 26.65 17.17 8.95
N ILE A 220 26.07 17.59 10.09
CA ILE A 220 24.90 18.49 10.11
C ILE A 220 25.22 19.80 9.37
N ALA A 221 26.46 20.30 9.45
CA ALA A 221 26.88 21.51 8.76
C ALA A 221 26.93 21.35 7.22
N ASN A 222 27.05 20.13 6.72
CA ASN A 222 27.12 19.80 5.31
C ASN A 222 25.75 19.41 4.71
N PHE A 223 24.75 19.16 5.54
CA PHE A 223 23.37 18.95 5.11
C PHE A 223 22.72 20.27 4.70
N THR A 224 23.00 20.76 3.49
CA THR A 224 22.61 22.12 3.07
C THR A 224 21.21 22.23 2.48
N ALA A 225 20.66 21.14 1.92
CA ALA A 225 19.38 21.15 1.22
C ALA A 225 19.24 22.25 0.12
N SER A 226 20.35 22.71 -0.44
CA SER A 226 20.41 23.89 -1.32
C SER A 226 19.67 23.73 -2.65
N LYS A 227 19.37 22.50 -3.06
CA LYS A 227 18.63 22.14 -4.28
C LYS A 227 17.22 21.59 -3.98
N PHE A 228 16.83 21.48 -2.72
CA PHE A 228 15.49 21.00 -2.34
C PHE A 228 14.40 21.91 -2.93
N ASN A 229 13.42 21.29 -3.59
CA ASN A 229 12.26 21.95 -4.14
C ASN A 229 11.03 21.06 -3.99
N ALA A 230 10.13 21.42 -3.08
CA ALA A 230 8.91 20.66 -2.81
C ALA A 230 8.03 20.47 -4.05
N SER A 231 7.87 21.50 -4.89
CA SER A 231 7.07 21.43 -6.11
C SER A 231 7.67 20.44 -7.12
N ALA A 232 8.99 20.43 -7.28
CA ALA A 232 9.67 19.50 -8.17
C ALA A 232 9.53 18.04 -7.69
N TRP A 233 9.62 17.80 -6.39
CA TRP A 233 9.42 16.47 -5.81
C TRP A 233 7.98 15.98 -6.00
N VAL A 234 6.97 16.77 -5.64
CA VAL A 234 5.57 16.33 -5.78
C VAL A 234 5.15 16.19 -7.25
N ASP A 235 5.74 16.96 -8.17
CA ASP A 235 5.54 16.77 -9.61
C ASP A 235 6.15 15.46 -10.09
N LEU A 236 7.38 15.14 -9.65
CA LEU A 236 8.01 13.86 -9.96
C LEU A 236 7.16 12.69 -9.46
N PHE A 237 6.67 12.73 -8.21
CA PHE A 237 5.89 11.63 -7.62
C PHE A 237 4.56 11.43 -8.34
N ASP A 238 3.85 12.52 -8.66
CA ASP A 238 2.60 12.48 -9.41
C ASP A 238 2.80 11.91 -10.82
N ARG A 239 3.84 12.37 -11.53
CA ARG A 239 4.19 11.87 -12.88
C ARG A 239 4.73 10.45 -12.88
N ALA A 240 5.30 9.98 -11.77
CA ALA A 240 5.65 8.58 -11.58
C ALA A 240 4.40 7.70 -11.35
N GLY A 241 3.22 8.29 -11.22
CA GLY A 241 1.94 7.60 -11.00
C GLY A 241 1.62 7.33 -9.52
N ALA A 242 2.46 7.77 -8.58
CA ALA A 242 2.22 7.55 -7.15
C ALA A 242 0.95 8.26 -6.67
N LYS A 243 0.27 7.64 -5.71
CA LYS A 243 -0.98 8.16 -5.11
C LYS A 243 -0.78 8.62 -3.67
N TYR A 244 0.38 8.35 -3.09
CA TYR A 244 0.81 8.87 -1.81
C TYR A 244 2.34 8.97 -1.74
N PHE A 245 2.85 9.70 -0.77
CA PHE A 245 4.25 9.59 -0.36
C PHE A 245 4.36 9.46 1.16
N VAL A 246 5.47 8.91 1.64
CA VAL A 246 5.84 8.85 3.05
C VAL A 246 7.19 9.53 3.21
N PHE A 247 7.25 10.61 3.96
CA PHE A 247 8.49 11.35 4.19
C PHE A 247 9.11 10.96 5.54
N VAL A 248 10.40 10.58 5.56
CA VAL A 248 11.15 10.33 6.80
C VAL A 248 11.30 11.62 7.57
N THR A 249 10.43 11.80 8.57
CA THR A 249 10.43 13.03 9.39
C THR A 249 11.55 13.03 10.41
N LYS A 250 11.93 11.85 10.89
CA LYS A 250 13.05 11.60 11.80
C LYS A 250 13.45 10.13 11.70
N HIS A 251 14.71 9.87 11.37
CA HIS A 251 15.28 8.53 11.30
C HIS A 251 15.94 8.15 12.65
N HIS A 252 16.66 7.03 12.69
CA HIS A 252 17.31 6.51 13.90
C HIS A 252 18.41 7.41 14.47
N ASP A 253 19.01 8.29 13.65
CA ASP A 253 19.98 9.32 14.07
C ASP A 253 19.34 10.44 14.94
N GLY A 254 18.01 10.45 15.00
CA GLY A 254 17.20 11.41 15.74
C GLY A 254 17.21 12.83 15.18
N PHE A 255 17.72 13.05 13.97
CA PHE A 255 17.65 14.36 13.32
C PHE A 255 16.30 14.54 12.64
N ALA A 256 15.52 15.51 13.11
CA ALA A 256 14.18 15.76 12.60
C ALA A 256 14.18 16.76 11.42
N LEU A 257 13.30 16.57 10.44
CA LEU A 257 13.11 17.44 9.27
C LEU A 257 11.86 18.34 9.36
N PHE A 258 11.40 18.59 10.59
CA PHE A 258 10.22 19.39 10.93
C PHE A 258 10.47 20.21 12.21
N ASP A 259 9.57 21.14 12.53
CA ASP A 259 9.67 21.93 13.78
C ASP A 259 9.33 21.08 15.00
N THR A 260 10.38 20.67 15.71
CA THR A 260 10.33 19.88 16.94
C THR A 260 9.97 20.69 18.18
N LYS A 261 9.76 22.01 18.05
CA LYS A 261 9.40 22.92 19.14
C LYS A 261 10.35 22.75 20.33
N ASN A 262 9.81 22.55 21.54
CA ASN A 262 10.59 22.41 22.77
C ASN A 262 10.98 20.96 23.10
N THR A 263 10.78 19.99 22.19
CA THR A 263 11.15 18.59 22.44
C THR A 263 12.65 18.36 22.23
N THR A 264 13.20 18.96 21.19
CA THR A 264 14.63 18.98 20.84
C THR A 264 14.88 20.10 19.84
N HIS A 265 16.10 20.62 19.78
CA HIS A 265 16.59 21.46 18.67
C HIS A 265 17.48 20.66 17.70
N ARG A 266 17.54 19.33 17.82
CA ARG A 266 18.17 18.44 16.83
C ARG A 266 17.27 18.30 15.59
N SER A 267 17.09 19.38 14.86
CA SER A 267 16.24 19.39 13.67
C SER A 267 16.70 20.41 12.62
N SER A 268 16.22 20.22 11.39
CA SER A 268 16.52 21.10 10.27
C SER A 268 16.03 22.53 10.47
N VAL A 269 15.12 22.79 11.41
CA VAL A 269 14.62 24.14 11.74
C VAL A 269 15.63 24.92 12.58
N TYR A 270 16.35 24.26 13.49
CA TYR A 270 17.31 24.92 14.39
C TYR A 270 18.76 24.76 13.94
N LEU A 271 19.09 23.66 13.25
CA LEU A 271 20.43 23.31 12.80
C LEU A 271 20.50 23.18 11.28
N GLY A 272 21.67 23.38 10.70
CA GLY A 272 21.92 23.23 9.27
C GLY A 272 21.09 24.22 8.43
N PRO A 273 20.14 23.76 7.60
CA PRO A 273 19.45 24.60 6.62
C PRO A 273 18.39 25.55 7.20
N GLN A 274 18.07 25.44 8.50
CA GLN A 274 17.12 26.30 9.22
C GLN A 274 15.74 26.42 8.53
N ARG A 275 15.19 25.28 8.12
CA ARG A 275 13.97 25.16 7.31
C ARG A 275 13.12 23.97 7.75
N ASP A 276 11.80 24.17 7.77
CA ASP A 276 10.82 23.11 7.99
C ASP A 276 10.46 22.46 6.65
N PHE A 277 11.16 21.39 6.30
CA PHE A 277 10.95 20.70 5.02
C PHE A 277 9.64 19.93 4.99
N LEU A 278 9.24 19.34 6.11
CA LEU A 278 7.97 18.63 6.21
C LEU A 278 6.80 19.59 5.94
N GLN A 279 6.77 20.75 6.60
CA GLN A 279 5.67 21.70 6.43
C GLN A 279 5.55 22.14 4.97
N GLU A 280 6.69 22.46 4.34
CA GLU A 280 6.73 22.89 2.96
C GLU A 280 6.27 21.80 1.99
N LEU A 281 6.76 20.56 2.16
CA LEU A 281 6.37 19.43 1.32
C LEU A 281 4.88 19.12 1.44
N MET A 282 4.36 19.06 2.67
CA MET A 282 2.95 18.76 2.94
C MET A 282 2.01 19.84 2.38
N GLN A 283 2.33 21.12 2.58
CA GLN A 283 1.53 22.23 2.05
C GLN A 283 1.59 22.30 0.53
N THR A 284 2.77 22.07 -0.06
CA THR A 284 2.95 22.07 -1.51
C THR A 284 2.17 20.93 -2.15
N ALA A 285 2.25 19.72 -1.61
CA ALA A 285 1.44 18.59 -2.05
C ALA A 285 -0.06 18.88 -1.95
N LYS A 286 -0.52 19.40 -0.81
CA LYS A 286 -1.94 19.76 -0.60
C LYS A 286 -2.43 20.82 -1.61
N ARG A 287 -1.58 21.77 -1.98
CA ARG A 287 -1.88 22.86 -2.92
C ARG A 287 -1.85 22.41 -4.38
N GLU A 288 -0.79 21.70 -4.78
CA GLU A 288 -0.47 21.44 -6.19
C GLU A 288 -0.95 20.07 -6.66
N LYS A 289 -0.98 19.09 -5.76
CA LYS A 289 -1.36 17.70 -6.04
C LYS A 289 -2.33 17.20 -4.95
N PRO A 290 -3.54 17.77 -4.80
CA PRO A 290 -4.44 17.47 -3.68
C PRO A 290 -4.82 15.98 -3.56
N ASN A 291 -4.80 15.24 -4.67
CA ASN A 291 -5.06 13.80 -4.74
C ASN A 291 -3.85 12.92 -4.34
N LEU A 292 -2.67 13.50 -4.14
CA LEU A 292 -1.49 12.82 -3.63
C LEU A 292 -1.56 12.82 -2.10
N HIS A 293 -1.87 11.66 -1.51
CA HIS A 293 -1.96 11.52 -0.06
C HIS A 293 -0.58 11.65 0.61
N ARG A 294 -0.60 12.06 1.88
CA ARG A 294 0.58 12.58 2.58
C ARG A 294 0.87 11.79 3.85
N GLY A 295 1.93 11.00 3.84
CA GLY A 295 2.38 10.17 4.96
C GLY A 295 3.65 10.70 5.63
N THR A 296 3.82 10.35 6.90
CA THR A 296 5.01 10.64 7.68
C THR A 296 5.59 9.35 8.21
N TYR A 297 6.90 9.18 8.05
CA TYR A 297 7.64 8.16 8.75
C TYR A 297 8.21 8.71 10.05
N TYR A 298 8.23 7.90 11.09
CA TYR A 298 8.78 8.25 12.39
C TYR A 298 9.54 7.09 13.04
N SER A 299 10.82 7.27 13.30
CA SER A 299 11.57 6.28 14.07
C SER A 299 11.23 6.32 15.56
N LEU A 300 10.81 5.18 16.10
CA LEU A 300 10.50 5.06 17.53
C LEU A 300 11.77 5.09 18.41
N PRO A 301 12.85 4.35 18.08
CA PRO A 301 14.13 4.50 18.77
C PRO A 301 15.00 5.60 18.14
N GLU A 302 15.84 6.20 18.99
CA GLU A 302 16.98 7.01 18.58
C GLU A 302 18.26 6.34 19.10
N TRP A 303 19.19 6.01 18.20
CA TRP A 303 20.36 5.17 18.50
C TRP A 303 21.22 5.73 19.62
N PHE A 304 21.56 7.02 19.53
CA PHE A 304 22.50 7.67 20.44
C PHE A 304 21.87 8.79 21.28
N SER A 305 20.56 8.75 21.42
CA SER A 305 19.84 9.69 22.30
C SER A 305 20.05 9.31 23.76
N PRO A 306 20.62 10.19 24.60
CA PRO A 306 20.79 9.91 26.03
C PRO A 306 19.45 9.65 26.74
N ASP A 307 18.38 10.31 26.28
CA ASP A 307 17.06 10.21 26.89
C ASP A 307 16.40 8.86 26.59
N SER A 308 16.78 8.22 25.48
CA SER A 308 16.30 6.88 25.10
C SER A 308 16.98 5.74 25.87
N ALA A 309 18.07 6.00 26.62
CA ALA A 309 18.85 4.97 27.31
C ALA A 309 18.03 4.11 28.29
N LYS A 310 17.06 4.72 28.99
CA LYS A 310 16.12 4.02 29.89
C LYS A 310 15.24 3.02 29.13
N TYR A 311 15.04 3.24 27.84
CA TYR A 311 14.16 2.49 26.95
C TYR A 311 14.92 1.60 25.97
N GLY A 312 16.26 1.52 26.07
CA GLY A 312 17.08 0.68 25.23
C GLY A 312 16.62 -0.78 25.21
N PHE A 313 16.66 -1.41 24.04
CA PHE A 313 16.18 -2.77 23.82
C PHE A 313 16.96 -3.47 22.72
N ALA A 314 16.97 -4.81 22.77
CA ALA A 314 17.73 -5.64 21.82
C ALA A 314 19.18 -5.15 21.70
N GLN A 315 19.65 -4.85 20.47
CA GLN A 315 20.97 -4.29 20.22
C GLN A 315 21.02 -2.75 20.21
N TRP A 316 19.91 -2.04 20.46
CA TRP A 316 19.81 -0.58 20.47
C TRP A 316 19.72 -0.05 21.91
N PRO A 317 20.85 0.22 22.58
CA PRO A 317 20.85 0.59 24.00
C PRO A 317 20.36 2.02 24.27
N GLY A 318 20.29 2.89 23.25
CA GLY A 318 20.23 4.33 23.47
C GLY A 318 21.51 4.83 24.13
N GLY A 319 21.47 6.01 24.74
CA GLY A 319 22.64 6.59 25.42
C GLY A 319 23.57 7.33 24.46
N LEU A 320 24.45 8.18 24.98
CA LEU A 320 25.42 8.87 24.12
C LEU A 320 26.40 7.88 23.50
N ALA A 321 26.74 8.12 22.24
CA ALA A 321 27.85 7.47 21.58
C ALA A 321 29.19 7.82 22.27
N HIS A 322 30.12 6.88 22.20
CA HIS A 322 31.53 7.16 22.46
C HIS A 322 32.22 7.39 21.12
N ASN A 323 33.24 8.26 21.09
CA ASN A 323 33.98 8.50 19.86
C ASN A 323 34.50 7.18 19.28
N ALA A 324 34.22 6.94 18.00
CA ALA A 324 34.51 5.68 17.30
C ALA A 324 35.99 5.27 17.33
N TYR A 325 36.91 6.21 17.54
CA TYR A 325 38.37 5.99 17.54
C TYR A 325 39.03 6.27 18.90
N ASN A 326 38.28 6.87 19.83
CA ASN A 326 38.69 7.12 21.20
C ASN A 326 37.53 6.88 22.17
N ASN A 327 37.37 5.64 22.62
CA ASN A 327 36.29 5.24 23.53
C ASN A 327 36.27 5.97 24.89
N SER A 328 37.31 6.74 25.23
CA SER A 328 37.32 7.56 26.45
C SER A 328 36.58 8.90 26.30
N GLU A 329 36.25 9.30 25.07
CA GLU A 329 35.50 10.52 24.75
C GLU A 329 34.03 10.19 24.47
N ILE A 330 33.13 11.03 24.96
CA ILE A 330 31.69 10.95 24.73
C ILE A 330 31.34 11.98 23.65
N GLU A 331 30.61 11.56 22.63
CA GLU A 331 30.18 12.48 21.58
C GLU A 331 29.01 13.36 22.07
N PRO A 332 28.97 14.64 21.66
CA PRO A 332 27.80 15.47 21.88
C PRO A 332 26.60 14.95 21.10
N TYR A 333 25.39 15.11 21.67
CA TYR A 333 24.13 14.95 20.94
C TYR A 333 23.59 16.34 20.61
N THR A 334 24.04 16.90 19.49
CA THR A 334 23.84 18.31 19.13
C THR A 334 22.36 18.63 18.98
N GLY A 335 21.94 19.74 19.58
CA GLY A 335 20.55 20.20 19.58
C GLY A 335 19.69 19.56 20.67
N ARG A 336 20.19 18.64 21.49
CA ARG A 336 19.43 18.11 22.63
C ARG A 336 18.96 19.22 23.58
N LEU A 337 17.74 19.06 24.10
CA LEU A 337 17.21 19.83 25.21
C LEU A 337 17.10 18.94 26.46
N ASP A 338 17.14 19.55 27.64
CA ASP A 338 16.92 18.85 28.89
C ASP A 338 15.43 18.51 29.05
N ILE A 339 15.09 17.24 28.82
CA ILE A 339 13.76 16.67 29.02
C ILE A 339 13.77 15.64 30.15
N ALA A 340 12.61 15.30 30.72
CA ALA A 340 12.51 14.37 31.84
C ALA A 340 12.33 12.92 31.39
N ASP A 341 11.56 12.69 30.32
CA ASP A 341 11.29 11.35 29.81
C ASP A 341 11.15 11.32 28.28
N TYR A 342 11.93 10.46 27.62
CA TYR A 342 11.92 10.33 26.15
C TYR A 342 10.55 10.04 25.55
N LEU A 343 9.73 9.20 26.20
CA LEU A 343 8.42 8.85 25.64
C LEU A 343 7.40 9.97 25.82
N ASP A 344 7.36 10.57 27.00
CA ASP A 344 6.34 11.56 27.36
C ASP A 344 6.69 12.99 26.90
N ASP A 345 7.98 13.34 26.85
CA ASP A 345 8.43 14.70 26.51
C ASP A 345 8.97 14.85 25.07
N LEU A 346 9.31 13.75 24.38
CA LEU A 346 9.84 13.76 23.01
C LEU A 346 9.01 12.94 22.03
N GLN A 347 8.91 11.62 22.24
CA GLN A 347 8.31 10.71 21.25
C GLN A 347 6.82 11.03 21.03
N MET A 348 6.02 11.01 22.10
CA MET A 348 4.58 11.24 22.01
C MET A 348 4.23 12.66 21.54
N PRO A 349 4.83 13.75 22.07
CA PRO A 349 4.53 15.10 21.59
C PRO A 349 4.86 15.30 20.12
N GLN A 350 5.99 14.76 19.63
CA GLN A 350 6.34 14.83 18.21
C GLN A 350 5.34 14.07 17.34
N MET A 351 5.02 12.82 17.69
CA MET A 351 4.04 12.03 16.93
C MET A 351 2.65 12.68 16.93
N LEU A 352 2.22 13.28 18.05
CA LEU A 352 0.98 14.05 18.12
C LEU A 352 1.01 15.29 17.22
N ASP A 353 2.14 15.99 17.16
CA ASP A 353 2.28 17.16 16.31
C ASP A 353 2.21 16.80 14.83
N LEU A 354 2.86 15.71 14.41
CA LEU A 354 2.76 15.17 13.05
C LEU A 354 1.30 14.91 12.66
N VAL A 355 0.54 14.23 13.51
CA VAL A 355 -0.84 13.85 13.19
C VAL A 355 -1.87 14.97 13.31
N THR A 356 -1.62 15.99 14.14
CA THR A 356 -2.61 17.06 14.41
C THR A 356 -2.26 18.41 13.76
N THR A 357 -0.99 18.69 13.49
CA THR A 357 -0.53 19.95 12.88
C THR A 357 -0.14 19.76 11.43
N TYR A 358 0.55 18.66 11.09
CA TYR A 358 1.02 18.39 9.73
C TYR A 358 0.01 17.61 8.87
N ASP A 359 -1.18 17.32 9.40
CA ASP A 359 -2.26 16.65 8.68
C ASP A 359 -1.82 15.28 8.08
N THR A 360 -1.00 14.50 8.80
CA THR A 360 -0.58 13.14 8.37
C THR A 360 -1.77 12.25 7.96
N GLU A 361 -1.64 11.49 6.89
CA GLU A 361 -2.62 10.49 6.43
C GLU A 361 -2.16 9.05 6.65
N ILE A 362 -0.83 8.83 6.67
CA ILE A 362 -0.19 7.54 6.96
C ILE A 362 0.87 7.78 8.02
N MET A 363 0.71 7.18 9.21
CA MET A 363 1.78 7.12 10.20
C MET A 363 2.57 5.83 10.01
N TRP A 364 3.78 5.95 9.49
CA TRP A 364 4.67 4.84 9.20
C TRP A 364 5.80 4.82 10.24
N CYS A 365 5.65 4.05 11.32
CA CYS A 365 6.73 3.98 12.30
C CYS A 365 7.73 2.89 11.95
N ASP A 366 8.85 2.84 12.67
CA ASP A 366 9.86 1.83 12.41
C ASP A 366 10.53 1.27 13.66
N ILE A 367 11.10 0.07 13.48
CA ILE A 367 11.72 -0.84 14.46
C ILE A 367 10.76 -1.38 15.53
N GLY A 368 9.91 -0.54 16.11
CA GLY A 368 9.13 -0.87 17.30
C GLY A 368 9.85 -0.48 18.59
N GLY A 369 9.62 -1.24 19.66
CA GLY A 369 10.16 -0.96 21.00
C GLY A 369 9.19 -0.15 21.88
N PRO A 370 9.66 0.36 23.04
CA PRO A 370 8.83 1.16 23.94
C PRO A 370 8.21 2.37 23.25
N ASN A 371 6.89 2.53 23.36
CA ASN A 371 6.17 3.59 22.67
C ASN A 371 4.87 4.01 23.39
N LYS A 372 4.28 5.12 22.93
CA LYS A 372 2.97 5.64 23.34
C LYS A 372 1.96 5.63 22.18
N THR A 373 2.11 4.68 21.24
CA THR A 373 1.32 4.66 20.00
C THR A 373 -0.17 4.56 20.26
N LEU A 374 -0.63 3.80 21.27
CA LEU A 374 -2.07 3.71 21.55
C LEU A 374 -2.69 5.07 21.94
N GLN A 375 -1.96 5.91 22.69
CA GLN A 375 -2.41 7.25 23.03
C GLN A 375 -2.43 8.16 21.79
N VAL A 376 -1.41 8.05 20.93
CA VAL A 376 -1.31 8.82 19.69
C VAL A 376 -2.41 8.40 18.70
N ALA A 377 -2.62 7.10 18.49
CA ALA A 377 -3.59 6.54 17.54
C ALA A 377 -5.02 6.97 17.87
N ALA A 378 -5.42 6.93 19.14
CA ALA A 378 -6.74 7.41 19.56
C ALA A 378 -6.95 8.89 19.19
N GLN A 379 -5.96 9.75 19.42
CA GLN A 379 -6.04 11.16 19.05
C GLN A 379 -5.99 11.36 17.53
N PHE A 380 -5.15 10.60 16.83
CA PHE A 380 -5.01 10.65 15.39
C PHE A 380 -6.34 10.33 14.68
N TYR A 381 -6.96 9.20 15.04
CA TYR A 381 -8.20 8.76 14.45
C TYR A 381 -9.35 9.73 14.75
N ASN A 382 -9.48 10.21 15.99
CA ASN A 382 -10.50 11.20 16.35
C ASN A 382 -10.29 12.55 15.64
N HIS A 383 -9.03 13.01 15.55
CA HIS A 383 -8.69 14.26 14.87
C HIS A 383 -9.04 14.18 13.38
N ALA A 384 -8.56 13.16 12.67
CA ALA A 384 -8.88 12.95 11.26
C ALA A 384 -10.39 12.79 11.04
N GLN A 385 -11.07 12.02 11.88
CA GLN A 385 -12.51 11.82 11.81
C GLN A 385 -13.30 13.12 11.97
N SER A 386 -12.84 14.05 12.82
CA SER A 386 -13.47 15.37 13.00
C SER A 386 -13.36 16.26 11.75
N GLN A 387 -12.33 16.03 10.93
CA GLN A 387 -12.09 16.72 9.67
C GLN A 387 -12.71 16.02 8.46
N GLY A 388 -13.45 14.92 8.66
CA GLY A 388 -14.00 14.15 7.55
C GLY A 388 -12.94 13.31 6.80
N ARG A 389 -11.82 12.99 7.43
CA ARG A 389 -10.72 12.19 6.88
C ARG A 389 -10.65 10.81 7.52
N GLN A 390 -10.03 9.87 6.80
CA GLN A 390 -9.64 8.56 7.30
C GLN A 390 -8.15 8.36 7.03
N VAL A 391 -7.45 7.76 8.00
CA VAL A 391 -5.99 7.69 8.08
C VAL A 391 -5.55 6.27 8.41
N THR A 392 -4.25 5.98 8.47
CA THR A 392 -3.77 4.60 8.73
C THR A 392 -2.43 4.56 9.45
N ILE A 393 -2.16 3.46 10.17
CA ILE A 393 -0.92 3.19 10.91
C ILE A 393 -0.35 1.80 10.55
N ASN A 394 0.96 1.72 10.32
CA ASN A 394 1.64 0.48 9.95
C ASN A 394 1.90 -0.50 11.13
N SER A 395 2.34 -1.72 10.81
CA SER A 395 2.68 -2.79 11.79
C SER A 395 3.88 -2.54 12.68
N ARG A 396 4.65 -1.48 12.44
CA ARG A 396 5.88 -1.18 13.19
C ARG A 396 5.69 -0.10 14.25
N CYS A 397 4.53 0.55 14.29
CA CYS A 397 4.18 1.49 15.35
C CYS A 397 3.88 0.81 16.70
N GLY A 398 3.72 -0.52 16.72
CA GLY A 398 3.44 -1.29 17.94
C GLY A 398 2.09 -1.99 17.87
N ALA A 399 1.28 -1.85 18.93
CA ALA A 399 0.02 -2.57 19.03
C ALA A 399 -1.09 -1.96 18.17
N ALA A 400 -2.05 -2.80 17.77
CA ALA A 400 -3.22 -2.46 16.95
C ALA A 400 -2.91 -1.82 15.57
N PRO A 401 -2.07 -2.44 14.72
CA PRO A 401 -1.77 -1.88 13.40
C PRO A 401 -2.80 -2.22 12.32
N ASP A 402 -2.96 -1.29 11.36
CA ASP A 402 -3.93 -1.40 10.28
C ASP A 402 -3.45 -2.32 9.14
N PHE A 403 -2.14 -2.34 8.87
CA PHE A 403 -1.53 -3.14 7.79
C PHE A 403 -0.12 -3.62 8.13
N ASP A 404 0.31 -4.69 7.47
CA ASP A 404 1.66 -5.27 7.65
C ASP A 404 2.68 -4.72 6.65
N THR A 405 3.96 -4.65 7.03
CA THR A 405 5.02 -4.04 6.19
C THR A 405 6.23 -4.96 5.98
N PRO A 406 6.13 -5.97 5.10
CA PRO A 406 7.30 -6.76 4.71
C PRO A 406 8.29 -5.91 3.89
N GLU A 407 9.55 -5.88 4.30
CA GLU A 407 10.63 -5.16 3.58
C GLU A 407 11.25 -6.04 2.50
N TYR A 408 11.52 -5.47 1.32
CA TYR A 408 12.15 -6.14 0.18
C TYR A 408 11.54 -7.50 -0.18
N ALA A 409 10.24 -7.68 0.08
CA ALA A 409 9.59 -8.97 0.02
C ALA A 409 8.22 -8.90 -0.65
N THR A 410 7.95 -9.93 -1.44
CA THR A 410 6.63 -10.25 -1.99
C THR A 410 6.18 -11.60 -1.45
N PHE A 411 4.88 -11.89 -1.59
CA PHE A 411 4.33 -13.17 -1.16
C PHE A 411 4.13 -14.11 -2.35
N GLY A 412 4.16 -15.42 -2.13
CA GLY A 412 3.82 -16.42 -3.16
C GLY A 412 2.32 -16.54 -3.45
N ALA A 413 1.47 -15.94 -2.61
CA ALA A 413 0.02 -16.01 -2.72
C ALA A 413 -0.65 -14.74 -2.21
N ILE A 414 -1.94 -14.59 -2.53
CA ILE A 414 -2.79 -13.50 -2.05
C ILE A 414 -2.82 -13.48 -0.52
N GLN A 415 -2.68 -12.29 0.08
CA GLN A 415 -2.85 -12.09 1.51
C GLN A 415 -4.24 -11.52 1.81
N THR A 416 -4.87 -12.01 2.88
CA THR A 416 -6.19 -11.52 3.30
C THR A 416 -6.11 -10.31 4.22
N ARG A 417 -5.00 -10.17 4.94
CA ARG A 417 -4.63 -8.97 5.69
C ARG A 417 -3.98 -7.98 4.72
N ASP A 418 -4.33 -6.71 4.86
CA ASP A 418 -3.76 -5.65 4.04
C ASP A 418 -2.28 -5.44 4.40
N TRP A 419 -1.45 -5.21 3.41
CA TRP A 419 0.00 -5.15 3.55
C TRP A 419 0.65 -4.20 2.54
N GLU A 420 1.82 -3.68 2.87
CA GLU A 420 2.61 -2.77 2.06
C GLU A 420 4.06 -3.24 1.98
N SER A 421 4.50 -3.64 0.79
CA SER A 421 5.92 -3.89 0.59
C SER A 421 6.65 -2.57 0.45
N ASN A 422 7.84 -2.46 1.03
CA ASN A 422 8.70 -1.30 0.87
C ASN A 422 10.13 -1.73 0.57
N GLU A 423 10.80 -0.96 -0.30
CA GLU A 423 12.19 -1.20 -0.72
C GLU A 423 12.80 0.06 -1.35
N GLY A 424 14.13 0.14 -1.33
CA GLY A 424 14.95 1.13 -2.05
C GLY A 424 14.84 1.06 -3.56
N MET A 425 14.89 2.23 -4.23
CA MET A 425 15.32 2.29 -5.63
C MET A 425 16.77 1.85 -5.78
N ASP A 426 17.60 2.17 -4.79
CA ASP A 426 18.89 1.55 -4.61
C ASP A 426 18.70 0.06 -4.25
N PRO A 427 19.46 -0.87 -4.87
CA PRO A 427 19.28 -2.30 -4.63
C PRO A 427 19.58 -2.74 -3.18
N PHE A 428 20.28 -1.92 -2.40
CA PHE A 428 20.79 -2.31 -1.09
C PHE A 428 20.42 -1.34 0.03
N SER A 429 20.02 -0.11 -0.28
CA SER A 429 19.84 0.98 0.70
C SER A 429 18.51 1.72 0.48
N TYR A 430 18.03 2.43 1.51
CA TYR A 430 16.99 3.45 1.33
C TYR A 430 17.64 4.83 1.10
N GLY A 431 18.53 5.24 2.02
CA GLY A 431 19.33 6.44 1.84
C GLY A 431 20.24 6.34 0.62
N LEU A 432 20.64 7.49 0.07
CA LEU A 432 21.56 7.54 -1.07
C LEU A 432 22.89 6.84 -0.74
N ASP A 433 23.27 5.85 -1.54
CA ASP A 433 24.62 5.30 -1.54
C ASP A 433 25.40 5.79 -2.78
N SER A 434 26.47 6.55 -2.54
CA SER A 434 27.31 7.15 -3.58
C SER A 434 28.16 6.14 -4.35
N VAL A 435 28.31 4.92 -3.84
CA VAL A 435 29.04 3.85 -4.58
C VAL A 435 28.14 3.06 -5.53
N THR A 436 26.81 3.24 -5.47
CA THR A 436 25.87 2.58 -6.38
C THR A 436 25.96 3.18 -7.77
N ASN A 437 26.25 2.34 -8.78
CA ASN A 437 26.28 2.80 -10.16
C ASN A 437 24.86 3.07 -10.68
N ALA A 438 24.73 4.06 -11.56
CA ALA A 438 23.46 4.45 -12.18
C ALA A 438 22.66 3.27 -12.78
N SER A 439 23.34 2.27 -13.35
CA SER A 439 22.71 1.09 -13.96
C SER A 439 22.18 0.06 -12.96
N GLN A 440 22.48 0.21 -11.66
CA GLN A 440 22.05 -0.71 -10.61
C GLN A 440 20.73 -0.29 -9.95
N TYR A 441 20.36 0.98 -10.05
CA TYR A 441 19.05 1.45 -9.59
C TYR A 441 17.94 0.73 -10.33
N LYS A 442 16.84 0.42 -9.63
CA LYS A 442 15.66 -0.24 -10.21
C LYS A 442 15.19 0.55 -11.45
N ASN A 443 15.07 -0.15 -12.57
CA ASN A 443 14.56 0.41 -13.82
C ASN A 443 13.03 0.30 -13.89
N ALA A 444 12.42 0.89 -14.93
CA ALA A 444 10.98 0.88 -15.13
C ALA A 444 10.37 -0.53 -15.12
N THR A 445 10.99 -1.50 -15.83
CA THR A 445 10.55 -2.91 -15.82
C THR A 445 10.44 -3.46 -14.40
N THR A 446 11.49 -3.29 -13.58
CA THR A 446 11.48 -3.78 -12.20
C THR A 446 10.40 -3.09 -11.37
N ILE A 447 10.27 -1.76 -11.47
CA ILE A 447 9.26 -1.00 -10.72
C ILE A 447 7.84 -1.47 -11.07
N ILE A 448 7.53 -1.55 -12.36
CA ILE A 448 6.20 -1.93 -12.87
C ILE A 448 5.86 -3.37 -12.49
N GLN A 449 6.78 -4.31 -12.72
CA GLN A 449 6.51 -5.72 -12.44
C GLN A 449 6.39 -6.00 -10.95
N THR A 450 7.22 -5.37 -10.10
CA THR A 450 7.09 -5.46 -8.64
C THR A 450 5.76 -4.90 -8.17
N LEU A 451 5.38 -3.70 -8.64
CA LEU A 451 4.09 -3.08 -8.32
C LEU A 451 2.92 -4.00 -8.70
N VAL A 452 2.88 -4.49 -9.93
CA VAL A 452 1.78 -5.34 -10.41
C VAL A 452 1.74 -6.68 -9.65
N ASP A 453 2.89 -7.26 -9.32
CA ASP A 453 2.97 -8.48 -8.53
C ASP A 453 2.34 -8.29 -7.14
N ILE A 454 2.71 -7.22 -6.44
CA ILE A 454 2.19 -6.86 -5.12
C ILE A 454 0.69 -6.57 -5.17
N VAL A 455 0.24 -5.76 -6.13
CA VAL A 455 -1.17 -5.36 -6.26
C VAL A 455 -2.08 -6.57 -6.50
N SER A 456 -1.64 -7.50 -7.36
CA SER A 456 -2.38 -8.74 -7.63
C SER A 456 -2.52 -9.66 -6.40
N LYS A 457 -1.77 -9.40 -5.34
CA LYS A 457 -1.73 -10.18 -4.09
C LYS A 457 -2.30 -9.39 -2.90
N ASN A 458 -3.13 -8.38 -3.19
CA ASN A 458 -3.79 -7.51 -2.21
C ASN A 458 -2.83 -6.63 -1.39
N GLY A 459 -1.69 -6.21 -1.98
CA GLY A 459 -0.73 -5.32 -1.34
C GLY A 459 -0.64 -3.94 -2.00
N ASN A 460 -0.01 -3.01 -1.28
CA ASN A 460 0.52 -1.76 -1.81
C ASN A 460 2.05 -1.81 -1.91
N PHE A 461 2.61 -1.00 -2.80
CA PHE A 461 4.05 -0.86 -3.00
C PHE A 461 4.49 0.56 -2.64
N LEU A 462 5.45 0.66 -1.72
CA LEU A 462 6.06 1.91 -1.26
C LEU A 462 7.54 1.91 -1.66
N LEU A 463 7.84 2.53 -2.81
CA LEU A 463 9.19 2.56 -3.38
C LEU A 463 9.97 3.77 -2.89
N ASP A 464 11.15 3.54 -2.33
CA ASP A 464 11.95 4.60 -1.74
C ASP A 464 12.91 5.30 -2.71
N VAL A 465 13.00 6.62 -2.57
CA VAL A 465 14.09 7.42 -3.11
C VAL A 465 14.96 7.95 -1.97
N GLY A 466 16.28 7.92 -2.19
CA GLY A 466 17.27 8.55 -1.33
C GLY A 466 17.86 9.81 -1.98
N PRO A 467 17.37 11.03 -1.67
CA PRO A 467 17.97 12.26 -2.15
C PRO A 467 19.36 12.49 -1.54
N ASN A 468 20.19 13.28 -2.23
CA ASN A 468 21.50 13.69 -1.73
C ASN A 468 21.40 14.80 -0.66
N ALA A 469 22.50 15.17 0.00
CA ALA A 469 22.51 16.22 1.04
C ALA A 469 22.01 17.61 0.59
N GLU A 470 22.03 17.92 -0.71
CA GLU A 470 21.44 19.14 -1.25
C GLU A 470 19.93 19.03 -1.52
N GLY A 471 19.32 17.85 -1.39
CA GLY A 471 17.89 17.62 -1.65
C GLY A 471 17.56 17.32 -3.11
N GLU A 472 18.55 16.90 -3.91
CA GLU A 472 18.36 16.45 -5.28
C GLU A 472 18.06 14.95 -5.31
N ILE A 473 16.94 14.57 -5.91
CA ILE A 473 16.68 13.18 -6.33
C ILE A 473 17.46 12.97 -7.62
N ILE A 474 18.49 12.13 -7.57
CA ILE A 474 19.46 12.00 -8.67
C ILE A 474 18.80 11.46 -9.96
N ALA A 475 19.38 11.83 -11.10
CA ALA A 475 18.82 11.50 -12.42
C ALA A 475 18.51 10.00 -12.64
N PRO A 476 19.32 9.03 -12.20
CA PRO A 476 18.96 7.61 -12.32
C PRO A 476 17.64 7.26 -11.64
N MET A 477 17.39 7.76 -10.43
CA MET A 477 16.13 7.54 -9.72
C MET A 477 14.97 8.27 -10.41
N ALA A 478 15.14 9.56 -10.69
CA ALA A 478 14.09 10.38 -11.28
C ALA A 478 13.67 9.88 -12.67
N ASN A 479 14.62 9.54 -13.54
CA ASN A 479 14.32 9.06 -14.90
C ASN A 479 13.60 7.71 -14.86
N ASN A 480 14.08 6.75 -14.06
CA ASN A 480 13.44 5.44 -13.96
C ASN A 480 12.01 5.50 -13.40
N LEU A 481 11.75 6.44 -12.47
CA LEU A 481 10.40 6.72 -11.98
C LEU A 481 9.50 7.30 -13.08
N LEU A 482 10.00 8.25 -13.87
CA LEU A 482 9.24 8.83 -14.99
C LEU A 482 8.98 7.82 -16.12
N ASP A 483 9.93 6.94 -16.38
CA ASP A 483 9.78 5.85 -17.36
C ASP A 483 8.71 4.85 -16.88
N ALA A 484 8.68 4.52 -15.58
CA ALA A 484 7.61 3.72 -14.99
C ALA A 484 6.25 4.44 -15.05
N GLY A 485 6.23 5.74 -14.77
CA GLY A 485 5.06 6.61 -14.88
C GLY A 485 4.44 6.61 -16.28
N THR A 486 5.28 6.61 -17.32
CA THR A 486 4.82 6.53 -18.72
C THR A 486 4.00 5.28 -19.00
N TRP A 487 4.33 4.14 -18.38
CA TRP A 487 3.52 2.92 -18.47
C TRP A 487 2.21 3.05 -17.69
N LEU A 488 2.27 3.61 -16.47
CA LEU A 488 1.11 3.83 -15.62
C LEU A 488 0.11 4.82 -16.22
N ASP A 489 0.55 5.76 -17.06
CA ASP A 489 -0.33 6.71 -17.74
C ASP A 489 -1.35 6.03 -18.67
N TYR A 490 -0.97 4.96 -19.38
CA TYR A 490 -1.87 4.23 -20.28
C TYR A 490 -2.39 2.90 -19.74
N ALA A 491 -1.69 2.29 -18.78
CA ALA A 491 -2.06 0.99 -18.20
C ALA A 491 -2.52 1.07 -16.73
N GLY A 492 -2.52 2.26 -16.12
CA GLY A 492 -2.85 2.47 -14.71
C GLY A 492 -4.25 2.04 -14.30
N GLU A 493 -5.22 1.99 -15.22
CA GLU A 493 -6.57 1.44 -14.98
C GLU A 493 -6.55 -0.05 -14.60
N CYS A 494 -5.48 -0.78 -14.94
CA CYS A 494 -5.27 -2.16 -14.52
C CYS A 494 -4.51 -2.28 -13.18
N VAL A 495 -4.19 -1.16 -12.53
CA VAL A 495 -3.46 -1.13 -11.25
C VAL A 495 -4.30 -0.41 -10.20
N PHE A 496 -4.56 0.89 -10.40
CA PHE A 496 -5.29 1.73 -9.47
C PHE A 496 -6.77 1.39 -9.42
N ASP A 497 -7.41 1.60 -8.28
CA ASP A 497 -8.84 1.30 -8.07
C ASP A 497 -9.25 -0.17 -8.35
N THR A 498 -8.29 -1.08 -8.52
CA THR A 498 -8.55 -2.50 -8.73
C THR A 498 -8.59 -3.30 -7.43
N ASP A 499 -9.25 -4.45 -7.49
CA ASP A 499 -9.12 -5.53 -6.51
C ASP A 499 -8.35 -6.71 -7.12
N PHE A 500 -7.86 -7.61 -6.27
CA PHE A 500 -7.24 -8.86 -6.73
C PHE A 500 -8.31 -9.83 -7.26
N TRP A 501 -7.95 -10.68 -8.23
CA TRP A 501 -8.79 -11.83 -8.56
C TRP A 501 -8.55 -12.94 -7.53
N PHE A 502 -9.62 -13.53 -6.99
CA PHE A 502 -9.48 -14.50 -5.90
C PHE A 502 -8.74 -15.78 -6.32
N GLN A 503 -8.70 -16.09 -7.62
CA GLN A 503 -7.84 -17.14 -8.15
C GLN A 503 -6.39 -16.67 -8.15
N THR A 504 -5.47 -17.56 -7.77
CA THR A 504 -4.06 -17.21 -7.59
C THR A 504 -3.42 -16.66 -8.87
N PRO A 505 -2.33 -15.87 -8.76
CA PRO A 505 -1.45 -15.53 -9.88
C PRO A 505 -0.97 -16.76 -10.67
N GLN A 506 -0.50 -16.54 -11.90
CA GLN A 506 0.19 -17.56 -12.69
C GLN A 506 1.68 -17.24 -12.73
N ASP A 507 2.50 -18.13 -12.18
CA ASP A 507 3.95 -18.04 -12.31
C ASP A 507 4.43 -18.66 -13.62
N GLU A 508 5.66 -18.34 -14.00
CA GLU A 508 6.27 -18.83 -15.23
C GLU A 508 6.33 -20.37 -15.25
N GLY A 509 6.08 -20.94 -16.43
CA GLY A 509 6.11 -22.38 -16.66
C GLY A 509 6.45 -22.70 -18.12
N PRO A 510 6.62 -23.99 -18.48
CA PRO A 510 6.97 -24.37 -19.84
C PRO A 510 5.97 -23.81 -20.87
N GLY A 511 6.38 -22.79 -21.62
CA GLY A 511 5.56 -22.14 -22.64
C GLY A 511 4.54 -21.11 -22.12
N SER A 512 4.66 -20.62 -20.88
CA SER A 512 3.76 -19.58 -20.34
C SER A 512 4.52 -18.52 -19.52
N ALA A 513 4.27 -17.25 -19.82
CA ALA A 513 4.80 -16.12 -19.08
C ALA A 513 4.26 -16.04 -17.64
N SER A 514 4.96 -15.30 -16.78
CA SER A 514 4.40 -14.84 -15.51
C SER A 514 3.28 -13.84 -15.78
N ILE A 515 2.09 -14.11 -15.22
CA ILE A 515 0.87 -13.34 -15.44
C ILE A 515 0.22 -13.00 -14.11
N ARG A 516 -0.21 -11.74 -14.00
CA ARG A 516 -0.95 -11.20 -12.86
C ARG A 516 -2.35 -10.75 -13.29
N PHE A 517 -3.26 -10.78 -12.33
CA PHE A 517 -4.67 -10.46 -12.55
C PHE A 517 -5.14 -9.41 -11.56
N THR A 518 -5.88 -8.45 -12.06
CA THR A 518 -6.58 -7.43 -11.28
C THR A 518 -7.96 -7.23 -11.89
N THR A 519 -8.91 -6.73 -11.10
CA THR A 519 -10.29 -6.59 -11.57
C THR A 519 -10.96 -5.35 -10.99
N THR A 520 -11.86 -4.78 -11.78
CA THR A 520 -12.86 -3.80 -11.32
C THR A 520 -14.25 -4.42 -11.50
N PRO A 521 -15.34 -3.76 -11.05
CA PRO A 521 -16.69 -4.28 -11.30
C PRO A 521 -17.01 -4.51 -12.78
N THR A 522 -16.35 -3.80 -13.71
CA THR A 522 -16.67 -3.82 -15.16
C THR A 522 -15.53 -4.31 -16.04
N THR A 523 -14.33 -4.51 -15.49
CA THR A 523 -13.14 -4.93 -16.24
C THR A 523 -12.36 -6.04 -15.54
N PHE A 524 -11.66 -6.83 -16.36
CA PHE A 524 -10.69 -7.82 -15.91
C PHE A 524 -9.37 -7.56 -16.62
N CYS A 525 -8.28 -7.46 -15.88
CA CYS A 525 -6.97 -7.21 -16.44
C CYS A 525 -6.08 -8.45 -16.34
N VAL A 526 -5.37 -8.73 -17.43
CA VAL A 526 -4.36 -9.77 -17.54
C VAL A 526 -3.04 -9.09 -17.87
N ILE A 527 -2.06 -9.16 -16.98
CA ILE A 527 -0.80 -8.43 -17.14
C ILE A 527 0.34 -9.45 -17.24
N ALA A 528 0.95 -9.54 -18.42
CA ALA A 528 2.09 -10.42 -18.67
C ALA A 528 3.42 -9.67 -18.43
N PHE A 529 4.35 -10.31 -17.74
CA PHE A 529 5.69 -9.74 -17.46
C PHE A 529 6.72 -9.99 -18.56
N SER A 530 6.40 -10.89 -19.50
CA SER A 530 7.26 -11.21 -20.63
C SER A 530 6.51 -11.01 -21.92
N LYS A 531 7.24 -10.56 -22.94
CA LYS A 531 6.72 -10.30 -24.27
C LYS A 531 6.08 -11.57 -24.86
N PRO A 532 4.81 -11.54 -25.30
CA PRO A 532 4.22 -12.62 -26.08
C PRO A 532 5.02 -12.86 -27.37
N SER A 533 5.70 -14.01 -27.48
CA SER A 533 6.68 -14.26 -28.55
C SER A 533 6.11 -14.97 -29.79
N THR A 534 4.90 -15.54 -29.69
CA THR A 534 4.28 -16.36 -30.76
C THR A 534 3.07 -15.69 -31.41
N GLY A 535 2.91 -14.37 -31.27
CA GLY A 535 1.67 -13.67 -31.66
C GLY A 535 0.44 -14.11 -30.84
N GLU A 536 0.66 -14.82 -29.74
CA GLU A 536 -0.36 -15.33 -28.84
C GLU A 536 0.11 -15.14 -27.39
N ALA A 537 -0.78 -14.68 -26.52
CA ALA A 537 -0.63 -14.73 -25.08
C ALA A 537 -1.43 -15.92 -24.54
N ILE A 538 -0.73 -16.89 -23.92
CA ILE A 538 -1.32 -18.13 -23.42
C ILE A 538 -1.44 -18.05 -21.89
N ILE A 539 -2.68 -18.13 -21.41
CA ILE A 539 -3.03 -18.12 -19.99
C ILE A 539 -3.49 -19.54 -19.61
N GLN A 540 -2.80 -20.15 -18.65
CA GLN A 540 -3.05 -21.51 -18.17
C GLN A 540 -4.28 -21.61 -17.24
N LYS A 541 -5.20 -20.65 -17.36
CA LYS A 541 -6.39 -20.51 -16.53
C LYS A 541 -7.59 -20.13 -17.41
N ARG A 542 -8.77 -20.58 -16.96
CA ARG A 542 -10.05 -20.17 -17.52
C ARG A 542 -10.40 -18.80 -16.96
N LEU A 543 -10.30 -17.77 -17.80
CA LEU A 543 -10.65 -16.41 -17.43
C LEU A 543 -12.18 -16.24 -17.33
N PRO A 544 -12.70 -15.23 -16.59
CA PRO A 544 -14.14 -14.99 -16.44
C PRO A 544 -14.81 -14.39 -17.69
N LEU A 545 -14.46 -14.90 -18.87
CA LEU A 545 -14.91 -14.44 -20.18
C LEU A 545 -16.25 -15.09 -20.58
N LEU A 546 -17.07 -14.32 -21.29
CA LEU A 546 -18.27 -14.77 -21.99
C LEU A 546 -18.27 -14.27 -23.44
N PRO A 547 -19.01 -14.94 -24.35
CA PRO A 547 -19.13 -14.48 -25.73
C PRO A 547 -19.58 -13.01 -25.82
N GLY A 548 -18.85 -12.23 -26.60
CA GLY A 548 -19.06 -10.79 -26.80
C GLY A 548 -18.22 -9.88 -25.91
N ASP A 549 -17.54 -10.40 -24.88
CA ASP A 549 -16.54 -9.64 -24.13
C ASP A 549 -15.39 -9.23 -25.05
N LYS A 550 -14.87 -8.01 -24.85
CA LYS A 550 -13.84 -7.40 -25.70
C LYS A 550 -12.52 -7.36 -24.97
N ILE A 551 -11.45 -7.78 -25.64
CA ILE A 551 -10.09 -7.72 -25.12
C ILE A 551 -9.28 -6.73 -25.95
N SER A 552 -8.55 -5.85 -25.30
CA SER A 552 -7.61 -4.91 -25.95
C SER A 552 -6.28 -4.91 -25.20
N LEU A 553 -5.17 -4.81 -25.93
CA LEU A 553 -3.86 -4.51 -25.35
C LEU A 553 -3.78 -3.00 -25.08
N LEU A 554 -3.51 -2.62 -23.83
CA LEU A 554 -3.28 -1.22 -23.47
C LEU A 554 -1.93 -0.76 -24.00
N HIS A 555 -1.90 0.47 -24.51
CA HIS A 555 -0.84 0.93 -25.38
C HIS A 555 -0.56 2.43 -25.20
N PRO A 556 0.71 2.91 -25.25
CA PRO A 556 1.01 4.35 -25.15
C PRO A 556 0.37 5.17 -26.28
N ASN A 557 0.23 4.60 -27.47
CA ASN A 557 -0.51 5.22 -28.58
C ASN A 557 -2.00 4.84 -28.53
N SER A 558 -2.83 5.77 -28.06
CA SER A 558 -4.28 5.58 -27.92
C SER A 558 -5.02 5.29 -29.23
N THR A 559 -4.44 5.59 -30.41
CA THR A 559 -5.02 5.21 -31.71
C THR A 559 -4.97 3.69 -31.98
N VAL A 560 -4.13 2.95 -31.25
CA VAL A 560 -4.05 1.48 -31.30
C VAL A 560 -4.94 0.83 -30.22
N SER A 561 -5.27 1.57 -29.14
CA SER A 561 -6.03 1.11 -27.96
C SER A 561 -7.44 0.55 -28.25
N SER A 562 -7.94 0.72 -29.48
CA SER A 562 -9.27 0.30 -29.90
C SER A 562 -9.30 -0.97 -30.76
N THR A 563 -8.16 -1.64 -30.99
CA THR A 563 -8.17 -2.90 -31.75
C THR A 563 -8.58 -4.05 -30.84
N GLU A 564 -9.81 -4.54 -31.03
CA GLU A 564 -10.29 -5.74 -30.36
C GLU A 564 -9.46 -6.96 -30.79
N LEU A 565 -8.99 -7.72 -29.81
CA LEU A 565 -8.16 -8.91 -30.00
C LEU A 565 -9.02 -10.16 -30.01
N ASP A 566 -8.73 -11.07 -30.94
CA ASP A 566 -9.36 -12.39 -30.97
C ASP A 566 -8.89 -13.22 -29.78
N TRP A 567 -9.81 -13.97 -29.18
CA TRP A 567 -9.50 -14.86 -28.08
C TRP A 567 -10.29 -16.16 -28.16
N THR A 568 -9.73 -17.22 -27.57
CA THR A 568 -10.37 -18.53 -27.46
C THR A 568 -10.12 -19.12 -26.09
N VAL A 569 -11.04 -19.98 -25.64
CA VAL A 569 -10.87 -20.80 -24.43
C VAL A 569 -10.92 -22.27 -24.84
N GLY A 570 -9.84 -23.00 -24.59
CA GLY A 570 -9.75 -24.44 -24.87
C GLY A 570 -10.63 -25.28 -23.95
N GLU A 571 -10.87 -26.53 -24.33
CA GLU A 571 -11.60 -27.49 -23.49
C GLU A 571 -10.89 -27.74 -22.14
N ASP A 572 -9.56 -27.68 -22.14
CA ASP A 572 -8.70 -27.72 -20.96
C ASP A 572 -8.78 -26.46 -20.08
N GLY A 573 -9.56 -25.45 -20.51
CA GLY A 573 -9.75 -24.19 -19.80
C GLY A 573 -8.65 -23.16 -20.05
N ARG A 574 -7.64 -23.43 -20.87
CA ARG A 574 -6.62 -22.42 -21.20
C ARG A 574 -7.22 -21.32 -22.06
N THR A 575 -6.86 -20.08 -21.78
CA THR A 575 -7.28 -18.91 -22.57
C THR A 575 -6.13 -18.47 -23.46
N THR A 576 -6.39 -18.30 -24.76
CA THR A 576 -5.43 -17.79 -25.73
C THR A 576 -5.94 -16.46 -26.27
N ILE A 577 -5.12 -15.42 -26.19
CA ILE A 577 -5.38 -14.12 -26.82
C ILE A 577 -4.43 -13.98 -28.01
N ARG A 578 -4.96 -13.73 -29.21
CA ARG A 578 -4.16 -13.48 -30.41
C ARG A 578 -3.77 -12.01 -30.46
N VAL A 579 -2.48 -11.73 -30.53
CA VAL A 579 -1.93 -10.37 -30.46
C VAL A 579 -0.99 -10.14 -31.64
N PRO A 580 -1.29 -9.20 -32.56
CA PRO A 580 -0.38 -8.90 -33.67
C PRO A 580 0.98 -8.45 -33.16
N ASN A 581 2.08 -8.99 -33.73
CA ASN A 581 3.44 -8.66 -33.30
C ASN A 581 3.70 -7.14 -33.26
N GLN A 582 3.17 -6.39 -34.22
CA GLN A 582 3.31 -4.93 -34.25
C GLN A 582 2.78 -4.26 -32.97
N GLN A 583 1.61 -4.68 -32.45
CA GLN A 583 1.05 -4.09 -31.22
C GLN A 583 1.84 -4.51 -29.97
N VAL A 584 2.39 -5.73 -29.98
CA VAL A 584 3.22 -6.24 -28.89
C VAL A 584 4.56 -5.51 -28.82
N ASP A 585 5.13 -5.17 -29.98
CA ASP A 585 6.43 -4.52 -30.13
C ASP A 585 6.44 -3.06 -29.66
N GLU A 586 5.29 -2.41 -29.65
CA GLU A 586 5.15 -1.01 -29.25
C GLU A 586 4.91 -0.85 -27.72
N VAL A 587 4.71 -1.95 -26.98
CA VAL A 587 4.63 -2.00 -25.50
C VAL A 587 5.93 -2.53 -24.91
N GLU A 588 6.38 -1.90 -23.82
CA GLU A 588 7.55 -2.30 -23.04
C GLU A 588 7.18 -2.56 -21.58
N ASN A 589 8.11 -3.15 -20.82
CA ASN A 589 8.04 -3.43 -19.38
C ASN A 589 7.00 -4.50 -18.94
N ALA A 590 5.73 -4.36 -19.35
CA ALA A 590 4.65 -5.32 -19.08
C ALA A 590 3.49 -5.15 -20.08
N TRP A 591 2.83 -6.24 -20.46
CA TRP A 591 1.74 -6.23 -21.45
C TRP A 591 0.39 -6.40 -20.74
N ALA A 592 -0.35 -5.31 -20.59
CA ALA A 592 -1.67 -5.28 -19.94
C ALA A 592 -2.80 -5.46 -20.96
N PHE A 593 -3.47 -6.60 -20.91
CA PHE A 593 -4.69 -6.87 -21.66
C PHE A 593 -5.90 -6.55 -20.79
N GLN A 594 -6.71 -5.59 -21.23
CA GLN A 594 -7.95 -5.22 -20.55
C GLN A 594 -9.12 -5.91 -21.23
N VAL A 595 -9.85 -6.70 -20.45
CA VAL A 595 -11.16 -7.25 -20.81
C VAL A 595 -12.22 -6.25 -20.37
N LYS A 596 -13.06 -5.80 -21.29
CA LYS A 596 -14.31 -5.08 -20.99
C LYS A 596 -15.47 -6.06 -21.08
N TYR A 597 -16.17 -6.24 -19.97
CA TYR A 597 -17.33 -7.15 -19.95
C TYR A 597 -18.44 -6.58 -20.83
N ASN A 598 -18.97 -7.42 -21.72
CA ASN A 598 -20.21 -7.15 -22.42
C ASN A 598 -21.36 -7.54 -21.48
N VAL A 599 -21.96 -6.55 -20.85
CA VAL A 599 -22.99 -6.71 -19.83
C VAL A 599 -24.34 -6.26 -20.38
N ALA A 600 -25.37 -7.08 -20.16
CA ALA A 600 -26.73 -6.82 -20.62
C ALA A 600 -27.49 -5.82 -19.74
#